data_AF-A6YB95-F1
#
_entry.id   AF-A6YB95-F1
#
_cell.length_a   1.000
_cell.length_b   1.000
_cell.length_c   1.000
_cell.angle_alpha   90.00
_cell.angle_beta   90.00
_cell.angle_gamma   90.00
#
_symmetry.space_group_name_H-M   'P 1'
#
loop_
_entity.id
_entity.type
_entity.pdbx_description
1 polymer ?
#
loop_
_entity_poly.entity_id
_entity_poly.type
_entity_poly.pdbx_seq_one_letter_code
_entity_poly.pdbx_strand_id
1 'polypeptide(L)'
;RLFCTYREPGIERDRLASHADRNEGQMPQHIIVIYKNQFFVLDVVVDSARLSNDNIYTQLKRIVSMAEDGATYAEKVGILTAANRTTWAKSRQLLLEDETNRACLEKIEDCIFVLCLDDAIPIAFNHQRSFDETQSNLRDDTSMALQMLHGFGADVNSANRWYDKTMQFVISADGACGLNYEHSPSEGIAVVQLIEHLLKYMEEIRQRKLPRLMTMREVPFPQQLNFKVTDTIRQEMEGATEHMHKMIDSVDLYVLRFNEFGKEFPKSQNMSPDCFIQLAIQLAYYKIYNHLVSTYESASIRRFRLGRVDNIRACSIEAQEWCKAMVGQTPADDEKKIELFRAAIKQQADILRRTILGHGMDNHLLGLKQIAVHNNLPVPTLFTDEAYQRVHHFTLSTSQVPTVGDSFMCYGPVVPD
;
A
#
# COMPACT_ATOMS: atom_id res chain seq x y z
N ARG A 1 -12.29 -10.02 2.92
CA ARG A 1 -11.16 -9.81 2.00
C ARG A 1 -9.92 -9.38 2.77
N LEU A 2 -9.89 -8.20 3.41
CA LEU A 2 -8.71 -7.68 4.13
C LEU A 2 -7.94 -8.71 4.97
N PHE A 3 -8.63 -9.56 5.74
CA PHE A 3 -7.99 -10.55 6.63
C PHE A 3 -8.04 -12.00 6.14
N CYS A 4 -8.52 -12.23 4.92
CA CYS A 4 -8.79 -13.57 4.42
C CYS A 4 -8.23 -13.78 3.01
N THR A 5 -7.41 -12.85 2.51
CA THR A 5 -6.85 -12.93 1.17
C THR A 5 -5.34 -13.07 1.20
N TYR A 6 -4.83 -13.67 0.12
CA TYR A 6 -3.42 -13.87 -0.16
C TYR A 6 -3.20 -13.73 -1.67
N ARG A 7 -2.16 -13.01 -2.09
CA ARG A 7 -1.80 -12.90 -3.50
C ARG A 7 -0.80 -13.99 -3.87
N GLU A 8 -1.29 -15.07 -4.44
CA GLU A 8 -0.45 -16.18 -4.88
C GLU A 8 0.29 -15.81 -6.17
N PRO A 9 1.63 -15.90 -6.20
CA PRO A 9 2.42 -15.56 -7.38
C PRO A 9 2.22 -16.62 -8.47
N GLY A 10 2.08 -16.17 -9.72
CA GLY A 10 2.00 -17.04 -10.89
C GLY A 10 3.02 -16.65 -11.96
N ILE A 11 3.46 -17.62 -12.77
CA ILE A 11 4.50 -17.39 -13.79
C ILE A 11 4.05 -16.31 -14.80
N GLU A 12 2.80 -16.40 -15.28
CA GLU A 12 2.21 -15.44 -16.22
C GLU A 12 1.26 -14.45 -15.53
N ARG A 13 0.53 -14.92 -14.52
CA ARG A 13 -0.50 -14.13 -13.83
C ARG A 13 -0.69 -14.61 -12.39
N ASP A 14 -0.65 -13.67 -11.47
CA ASP A 14 -0.96 -13.92 -10.06
C ASP A 14 -2.43 -14.27 -9.84
N ARG A 15 -2.72 -14.92 -8.71
CA ARG A 15 -4.08 -15.27 -8.28
C ARG A 15 -4.37 -14.65 -6.91
N LEU A 16 -5.51 -13.96 -6.82
CA LEU A 16 -6.05 -13.55 -5.53
C LEU A 16 -6.79 -14.74 -4.89
N ALA A 17 -6.16 -15.38 -3.91
CA ALA A 17 -6.76 -16.46 -3.14
C ALA A 17 -7.55 -15.90 -1.94
N SER A 18 -8.66 -16.57 -1.60
CA SER A 18 -9.49 -16.28 -0.43
C SER A 18 -9.55 -17.51 0.45
N HIS A 19 -9.14 -17.40 1.71
CA HIS A 19 -9.21 -18.47 2.70
C HIS A 19 -10.65 -18.98 2.88
N ALA A 20 -11.63 -18.07 2.88
CA ALA A 20 -13.04 -18.43 3.00
C ALA A 20 -13.50 -19.34 1.85
N ASP A 21 -12.91 -19.19 0.66
CA ASP A 21 -13.22 -20.00 -0.51
C ASP A 21 -12.50 -21.36 -0.45
N ARG A 22 -11.30 -21.42 0.16
CA ARG A 22 -10.50 -22.65 0.32
C ARG A 22 -11.04 -23.55 1.44
N ASN A 23 -11.50 -22.97 2.55
CA ASN A 23 -11.82 -23.68 3.80
C ASN A 23 -13.31 -23.63 4.18
N GLU A 24 -14.20 -23.71 3.19
CA GLU A 24 -15.67 -23.81 3.39
C GLU A 24 -16.26 -22.75 4.36
N GLY A 25 -15.73 -21.53 4.31
CA GLY A 25 -16.17 -20.43 5.17
C GLY A 25 -15.57 -20.40 6.58
N GLN A 26 -14.67 -21.31 6.94
CA GLN A 26 -13.89 -21.20 8.17
C GLN A 26 -12.99 -19.97 8.10
N MET A 27 -12.90 -19.25 9.22
CA MET A 27 -12.06 -18.06 9.34
C MET A 27 -10.71 -18.44 9.94
N PRO A 28 -9.61 -17.80 9.49
CA PRO A 28 -8.30 -18.05 10.06
C PRO A 28 -8.24 -17.63 11.53
N GLN A 29 -7.47 -18.37 12.33
CA GLN A 29 -7.44 -18.24 13.80
C GLN A 29 -6.07 -17.82 14.35
N HIS A 30 -5.06 -17.73 13.49
CA HIS A 30 -3.70 -17.33 13.85
C HIS A 30 -3.22 -16.12 13.04
N ILE A 31 -2.23 -15.43 13.59
CA ILE A 31 -1.43 -14.43 12.88
C ILE A 31 -0.02 -14.98 12.64
N ILE A 32 0.70 -14.39 11.70
CA ILE A 32 2.14 -14.57 11.60
C ILE A 32 2.82 -13.36 12.23
N VAL A 33 3.76 -13.60 13.13
CA VAL A 33 4.67 -12.58 13.65
C VAL A 33 6.02 -12.76 12.99
N ILE A 34 6.59 -11.70 12.43
CA ILE A 34 7.95 -11.71 11.87
C ILE A 34 8.80 -10.79 12.74
N TYR A 35 9.90 -11.32 13.26
CA TYR A 35 10.89 -10.57 14.03
C TYR A 35 12.29 -11.07 13.70
N LYS A 36 13.21 -10.16 13.38
CA LYS A 36 14.58 -10.49 12.90
C LYS A 36 14.56 -11.54 11.77
N ASN A 37 13.64 -11.36 10.81
CA ASN A 37 13.43 -12.23 9.64
C ASN A 37 12.95 -13.66 9.98
N GLN A 38 12.62 -13.96 11.23
CA GLN A 38 12.10 -15.25 11.67
C GLN A 38 10.58 -15.20 11.79
N PHE A 39 9.91 -16.26 11.35
CA PHE A 39 8.45 -16.33 11.25
C PHE A 39 7.90 -17.18 12.39
N PHE A 40 6.84 -16.71 13.04
CA PHE A 40 6.18 -17.40 14.14
C PHE A 40 4.67 -17.42 13.96
N VAL A 41 4.07 -18.59 14.18
CA VAL A 41 2.61 -18.74 14.27
C VAL A 41 2.17 -18.36 15.67
N LEU A 42 1.25 -17.42 15.75
CA LEU A 42 0.58 -17.03 16.99
C LEU A 42 -0.93 -17.23 16.84
N ASP A 43 -1.45 -18.30 17.45
CA ASP A 43 -2.89 -18.50 17.58
C ASP A 43 -3.49 -17.38 18.43
N VAL A 44 -4.49 -16.68 17.88
CA VAL A 44 -5.22 -15.60 18.58
C VAL A 44 -6.63 -16.03 19.00
N VAL A 45 -7.08 -17.18 18.49
CA VAL A 45 -8.28 -17.90 18.94
C VAL A 45 -7.86 -19.32 19.30
N VAL A 46 -8.09 -19.73 20.54
CA VAL A 46 -7.80 -21.07 21.06
C VAL A 46 -9.07 -21.61 21.70
N ASP A 47 -9.47 -22.83 21.34
CA ASP A 47 -10.73 -23.46 21.78
C ASP A 47 -11.95 -22.56 21.56
N SER A 48 -12.00 -21.88 20.40
CA SER A 48 -13.05 -20.92 20.04
C SER A 48 -13.15 -19.67 20.93
N ALA A 49 -12.15 -19.43 21.80
CA ALA A 49 -12.04 -18.23 22.62
C ALA A 49 -10.88 -17.35 22.16
N ARG A 50 -11.12 -16.04 22.05
CA ARG A 50 -10.06 -15.06 21.75
C ARG A 50 -9.10 -14.94 22.93
N LEU A 51 -7.80 -14.90 22.62
CA LEU A 51 -6.80 -14.61 23.64
C LEU A 51 -6.98 -13.20 24.22
N SER A 52 -6.70 -13.07 25.51
CA SER A 52 -6.65 -11.77 26.18
C SER A 52 -5.42 -10.96 25.73
N ASN A 53 -5.47 -9.64 25.92
CA ASN A 53 -4.32 -8.77 25.61
C ASN A 53 -3.06 -9.16 26.40
N ASP A 54 -3.20 -9.58 27.66
CA ASP A 54 -2.08 -10.02 28.50
C ASP A 54 -1.47 -11.34 27.99
N ASN A 55 -2.31 -12.26 27.50
CA ASN A 55 -1.83 -13.49 26.87
C ASN A 55 -1.11 -13.18 25.55
N ILE A 56 -1.68 -12.33 24.68
CA ILE A 56 -1.03 -11.91 23.43
C ILE A 56 0.33 -11.25 23.73
N TYR A 57 0.39 -10.33 24.70
CA TYR A 57 1.65 -9.71 25.12
C TYR A 57 2.68 -10.74 25.61
N THR A 58 2.26 -11.70 26.44
CA THR A 58 3.12 -12.79 26.91
C THR A 58 3.66 -13.62 25.76
N GLN A 59 2.82 -13.94 24.77
CA GLN A 59 3.23 -14.69 23.58
C GLN A 59 4.22 -13.89 22.71
N LEU A 60 4.00 -12.59 22.53
CA LEU A 60 4.93 -11.72 21.80
C LEU A 60 6.30 -11.65 22.51
N LYS A 61 6.32 -11.57 23.85
CA LYS A 61 7.57 -11.67 24.62
C LYS A 61 8.31 -13.00 24.39
N ARG A 62 7.57 -14.11 24.33
CA ARG A 62 8.16 -15.43 24.02
C ARG A 62 8.75 -15.44 22.62
N ILE A 63 8.06 -14.90 21.63
CA ILE A 63 8.55 -14.78 20.24
C ILE A 63 9.86 -13.97 20.19
N VAL A 64 9.91 -12.81 20.85
CA VAL A 64 11.13 -11.99 20.91
C VAL A 64 12.28 -12.77 21.53
N SER A 65 12.06 -13.42 22.68
CA SER A 65 13.11 -14.23 23.34
C SER A 65 13.60 -15.38 22.45
N MET A 66 12.67 -16.14 21.84
CA MET A 66 13.01 -17.28 20.96
C MET A 66 13.81 -16.81 19.74
N ALA A 67 13.41 -15.68 19.15
CA ALA A 67 14.10 -15.12 18.00
C ALA A 67 15.51 -14.62 18.37
N GLU A 68 15.71 -14.04 19.56
CA GLU A 68 17.02 -13.60 20.04
C GLU A 68 17.96 -14.76 20.33
N ASP A 69 17.46 -15.85 20.93
CA ASP A 69 18.23 -17.06 21.18
C ASP A 69 18.66 -17.75 19.86
N GLY A 70 17.84 -17.64 18.81
CA GLY A 70 18.10 -18.18 17.46
C GLY A 70 18.76 -17.22 16.46
N ALA A 71 18.98 -15.94 16.84
CA ALA A 71 19.20 -14.84 15.89
C ALA A 71 20.47 -14.95 15.03
N THR A 72 21.43 -15.79 15.42
CA THR A 72 22.75 -15.83 14.79
C THR A 72 22.72 -16.25 13.31
N TYR A 73 21.67 -16.92 12.82
CA TYR A 73 21.60 -17.48 11.46
C TYR A 73 20.20 -17.48 10.81
N ALA A 74 19.37 -16.46 11.04
CA ALA A 74 18.05 -16.41 10.41
C ALA A 74 18.14 -16.16 8.90
N GLU A 75 17.68 -17.13 8.09
CA GLU A 75 17.59 -17.00 6.64
C GLU A 75 16.51 -15.97 6.25
N LYS A 76 16.82 -15.08 5.30
CA LYS A 76 16.00 -13.91 4.93
C LYS A 76 14.87 -14.24 3.95
N VAL A 77 14.17 -15.37 4.13
CA VAL A 77 13.22 -15.93 3.14
C VAL A 77 12.13 -14.95 2.70
N GLY A 78 11.69 -14.06 3.59
CA GLY A 78 10.70 -13.01 3.27
C GLY A 78 11.10 -12.11 2.09
N ILE A 79 12.40 -11.91 1.84
CA ILE A 79 12.91 -11.06 0.75
C ILE A 79 12.50 -11.57 -0.64
N LEU A 80 12.27 -12.88 -0.79
CA LEU A 80 11.83 -13.46 -2.06
C LEU A 80 10.50 -12.87 -2.54
N THR A 81 9.63 -12.47 -1.61
CA THR A 81 8.33 -11.87 -1.93
C THR A 81 8.43 -10.44 -2.49
N ALA A 82 9.61 -9.80 -2.36
CA ALA A 82 9.90 -8.48 -2.94
C ALA A 82 10.44 -8.54 -4.37
N ALA A 83 10.77 -9.73 -4.88
CA ALA A 83 11.24 -9.88 -6.25
C ALA A 83 10.14 -9.58 -7.29
N ASN A 84 10.55 -9.42 -8.55
CA ASN A 84 9.61 -9.43 -9.67
C ASN A 84 8.68 -10.66 -9.59
N ARG A 85 7.39 -10.48 -9.93
CA ARG A 85 6.35 -11.50 -9.73
C ARG A 85 6.66 -12.84 -10.39
N THR A 86 7.20 -12.83 -11.61
CA THR A 86 7.58 -14.07 -12.30
C THR A 86 8.81 -14.73 -11.66
N THR A 87 9.78 -13.95 -11.18
CA THR A 87 10.93 -14.47 -10.42
C THR A 87 10.44 -15.10 -9.13
N TRP A 88 9.65 -14.38 -8.33
CA TRP A 88 9.07 -14.90 -7.09
C TRP A 88 8.24 -16.16 -7.33
N ALA A 89 7.44 -16.22 -8.40
CA ALA A 89 6.68 -17.43 -8.75
C ALA A 89 7.59 -18.65 -8.95
N LYS A 90 8.77 -18.48 -9.58
CA LYS A 90 9.77 -19.55 -9.76
C LYS A 90 10.45 -19.90 -8.44
N SER A 91 10.91 -18.93 -7.66
CA SER A 91 11.56 -19.20 -6.38
C SER A 91 10.59 -19.85 -5.38
N ARG A 92 9.29 -19.51 -5.44
CA ARG A 92 8.24 -20.20 -4.67
C ARG A 92 8.09 -21.67 -5.06
N GLN A 93 8.19 -22.02 -6.35
CA GLN A 93 8.15 -23.42 -6.78
C GLN A 93 9.28 -24.23 -6.15
N LEU A 94 10.49 -23.67 -6.08
CA LEU A 94 11.63 -24.31 -5.39
C LEU A 94 11.36 -24.52 -3.90
N LEU A 95 10.75 -23.51 -3.22
CA LEU A 95 10.35 -23.69 -1.83
C LEU A 95 9.34 -24.84 -1.67
N LEU A 96 8.38 -24.98 -2.58
CA LEU A 96 7.32 -26.00 -2.52
C LEU A 96 7.83 -27.44 -2.73
N GLU A 97 9.07 -27.64 -3.21
CA GLU A 97 9.65 -28.99 -3.36
C GLU A 97 9.88 -29.69 -2.01
N ASP A 98 10.13 -28.92 -0.94
CA ASP A 98 10.31 -29.43 0.42
C ASP A 98 8.99 -29.43 1.22
N GLU A 99 8.71 -30.51 1.94
CA GLU A 99 7.46 -30.64 2.72
C GLU A 99 7.38 -29.68 3.91
N THR A 100 8.52 -29.36 4.55
CA THR A 100 8.59 -28.41 5.66
C THR A 100 8.24 -27.01 5.17
N ASN A 101 8.81 -26.62 4.03
CA ASN A 101 8.55 -25.32 3.40
C ASN A 101 7.09 -25.20 2.96
N ARG A 102 6.49 -26.26 2.40
CA ARG A 102 5.05 -26.28 2.06
C ARG A 102 4.18 -25.99 3.28
N ALA A 103 4.44 -26.66 4.40
CA ALA A 103 3.71 -26.43 5.64
C ALA A 103 3.92 -25.00 6.19
N CYS A 104 5.13 -24.43 6.06
CA CYS A 104 5.39 -23.04 6.45
C CYS A 104 4.60 -22.05 5.58
N LEU A 105 4.61 -22.24 4.26
CA LEU A 105 3.87 -21.39 3.32
C LEU A 105 2.36 -21.45 3.58
N GLU A 106 1.80 -22.63 3.80
CA GLU A 106 0.38 -22.81 4.15
C GLU A 106 0.00 -21.99 5.39
N LYS A 107 0.81 -22.03 6.45
CA LYS A 107 0.57 -21.21 7.65
C LYS A 107 0.63 -19.71 7.35
N ILE A 108 1.49 -19.25 6.46
CA ILE A 108 1.57 -17.83 6.09
C ILE A 108 0.38 -17.42 5.22
N GLU A 109 0.01 -18.24 4.24
CA GLU A 109 -1.14 -18.01 3.36
C GLU A 109 -2.44 -17.88 4.16
N ASP A 110 -2.62 -18.79 5.13
CA ASP A 110 -3.84 -18.93 5.91
C ASP A 110 -3.88 -18.06 7.18
N CYS A 111 -2.90 -17.19 7.43
CA CYS A 111 -2.99 -16.30 8.60
C CYS A 111 -4.03 -15.17 8.43
N ILE A 112 -4.46 -14.55 9.53
CA ILE A 112 -5.37 -13.39 9.50
C ILE A 112 -4.64 -12.17 8.91
N PHE A 113 -3.44 -11.89 9.43
CA PHE A 113 -2.53 -10.82 9.00
C PHE A 113 -1.11 -11.14 9.47
N VAL A 114 -0.14 -10.38 8.96
CA VAL A 114 1.26 -10.41 9.42
C VAL A 114 1.50 -9.23 10.39
N LEU A 115 2.18 -9.49 11.50
CA LEU A 115 2.72 -8.48 12.41
C LEU A 115 4.24 -8.47 12.29
N CYS A 116 4.79 -7.40 11.75
CA CYS A 116 6.22 -7.16 11.65
C CYS A 116 6.68 -6.38 12.88
N LEU A 117 7.52 -7.00 13.70
CA LEU A 117 8.26 -6.32 14.76
C LEU A 117 9.59 -5.88 14.15
N ASP A 118 9.73 -4.58 13.91
CA ASP A 118 10.89 -4.02 13.20
C ASP A 118 11.97 -3.55 14.15
N ASP A 119 13.23 -3.70 13.72
CA ASP A 119 14.34 -3.03 14.39
C ASP A 119 14.26 -1.52 14.12
N ALA A 120 14.77 -0.74 15.08
CA ALA A 120 14.77 0.72 15.02
C ALA A 120 15.59 1.23 13.83
N ILE A 121 15.11 2.29 13.18
CA ILE A 121 15.84 2.90 12.07
C ILE A 121 16.69 4.08 12.58
N PRO A 122 17.99 4.16 12.23
CA PRO A 122 18.82 5.30 12.62
C PRO A 122 18.32 6.63 12.05
N ILE A 123 18.49 7.72 12.81
CA ILE A 123 18.14 9.10 12.39
C ILE A 123 18.89 9.52 11.12
N ALA A 124 20.04 8.92 10.83
CA ALA A 124 20.79 9.15 9.60
C ALA A 124 20.02 8.81 8.31
N PHE A 125 18.90 8.06 8.41
CA PHE A 125 17.99 7.78 7.31
C PHE A 125 16.91 8.87 7.11
N ASN A 126 16.88 9.92 7.94
CA ASN A 126 15.97 11.03 7.70
C ASN A 126 16.32 11.72 6.37
N HIS A 127 15.30 12.24 5.70
CA HIS A 127 15.45 12.87 4.40
C HIS A 127 15.93 14.31 4.57
N GLN A 128 17.15 14.62 4.13
CA GLN A 128 17.92 15.89 4.31
C GLN A 128 17.20 17.24 4.09
N ARG A 129 15.97 17.23 3.58
CA ARG A 129 15.13 18.41 3.33
C ARG A 129 13.79 18.35 4.04
N SER A 130 13.63 17.46 5.02
CA SER A 130 12.34 17.30 5.69
C SER A 130 11.99 18.55 6.48
N PHE A 131 10.71 18.92 6.47
CA PHE A 131 10.22 20.09 7.20
C PHE A 131 10.31 19.90 8.72
N ASP A 132 10.29 18.64 9.18
CA ASP A 132 10.33 18.26 10.60
C ASP A 132 11.76 18.09 11.13
N GLU A 133 12.78 18.25 10.28
CA GLU A 133 14.08 17.60 10.46
C GLU A 133 15.06 18.25 11.43
N THR A 134 14.68 19.24 12.25
CA THR A 134 15.69 19.95 13.07
C THR A 134 15.36 20.11 14.53
N GLN A 135 14.27 19.52 15.02
CA GLN A 135 14.00 19.54 16.45
C GLN A 135 13.80 18.11 16.97
N SER A 136 14.78 17.64 17.76
CA SER A 136 14.65 16.56 18.75
C SER A 136 14.93 15.08 18.40
N ASN A 137 15.88 14.75 17.52
CA ASN A 137 16.30 13.34 17.29
C ASN A 137 15.12 12.40 16.91
N LEU A 138 14.09 12.94 16.27
CA LEU A 138 12.91 12.19 15.84
C LEU A 138 13.06 11.74 14.39
N ARG A 139 12.41 10.63 14.05
CA ARG A 139 12.22 10.15 12.68
C ARG A 139 11.32 11.14 11.95
N ASP A 140 11.67 11.50 10.72
CA ASP A 140 10.80 12.30 9.87
C ASP A 140 9.72 11.45 9.18
N ASP A 141 8.65 12.10 8.71
CA ASP A 141 7.56 11.40 8.02
C ASP A 141 8.02 10.64 6.78
N THR A 142 8.97 11.21 6.03
CA THR A 142 9.51 10.58 4.83
C THR A 142 10.19 9.27 5.15
N SER A 143 11.09 9.23 6.14
CA SER A 143 11.77 7.99 6.50
C SER A 143 10.84 6.97 7.14
N MET A 144 9.85 7.40 7.93
CA MET A 144 8.79 6.50 8.42
C MET A 144 8.02 5.88 7.26
N ALA A 145 7.63 6.68 6.26
CA ALA A 145 6.93 6.21 5.07
C ALA A 145 7.76 5.20 4.26
N LEU A 146 9.05 5.47 4.05
CA LEU A 146 9.98 4.56 3.36
C LEU A 146 10.14 3.21 4.11
N GLN A 147 10.17 3.22 5.45
CA GLN A 147 10.16 1.98 6.25
C GLN A 147 8.89 1.15 6.01
N MET A 148 7.72 1.81 5.97
CA MET A 148 6.44 1.13 5.73
C MET A 148 6.32 0.62 4.28
N LEU A 149 6.89 1.34 3.31
CA LEU A 149 6.89 0.93 1.91
C LEU A 149 7.78 -0.28 1.65
N HIS A 150 9.06 -0.20 2.04
CA HIS A 150 10.06 -1.19 1.63
C HIS A 150 11.00 -1.64 2.75
N GLY A 151 11.05 -0.99 3.91
CA GLY A 151 11.84 -1.48 5.05
C GLY A 151 13.35 -1.28 4.95
N PHE A 152 13.83 -0.36 4.10
CA PHE A 152 15.24 0.07 3.98
C PHE A 152 16.31 -0.96 3.59
N GLY A 153 15.93 -2.12 3.06
CA GLY A 153 16.85 -3.12 2.51
C GLY A 153 16.86 -4.42 3.31
N ALA A 154 17.45 -5.46 2.72
CA ALA A 154 17.45 -6.79 3.30
C ALA A 154 18.29 -6.89 4.58
N ASP A 155 19.25 -5.98 4.78
CA ASP A 155 20.06 -5.86 5.99
C ASP A 155 19.40 -5.01 7.08
N VAL A 156 18.24 -4.43 6.79
CA VAL A 156 17.45 -3.61 7.73
C VAL A 156 16.15 -4.34 8.05
N ASN A 157 15.05 -4.04 7.35
CA ASN A 157 13.73 -4.62 7.65
C ASN A 157 12.99 -5.15 6.39
N SER A 158 13.55 -5.08 5.17
CA SER A 158 12.86 -5.57 3.96
C SER A 158 12.58 -7.06 3.96
N ALA A 159 13.44 -7.86 4.60
CA ALA A 159 13.24 -9.29 4.76
C ALA A 159 12.30 -9.64 5.93
N ASN A 160 11.97 -8.67 6.79
CA ASN A 160 11.05 -8.80 7.90
C ASN A 160 9.59 -8.60 7.45
N ARG A 161 9.25 -9.13 6.26
CA ARG A 161 8.01 -8.89 5.51
C ARG A 161 7.56 -10.15 4.78
N TRP A 162 6.30 -10.16 4.37
CA TRP A 162 5.71 -11.09 3.43
C TRP A 162 4.70 -10.36 2.52
N TYR A 163 5.19 -9.79 1.42
CA TYR A 163 4.43 -8.84 0.59
C TYR A 163 3.19 -9.42 -0.12
N ASP A 164 3.08 -10.74 -0.22
CA ASP A 164 1.88 -11.39 -0.74
C ASP A 164 0.70 -11.35 0.25
N LYS A 165 0.96 -11.09 1.54
CA LYS A 165 -0.11 -11.01 2.53
C LYS A 165 -0.79 -9.65 2.47
N THR A 166 -2.12 -9.67 2.42
CA THR A 166 -2.93 -8.45 2.27
C THR A 166 -2.68 -7.40 3.34
N MET A 167 -2.51 -7.78 4.60
CA MET A 167 -2.31 -6.83 5.71
C MET A 167 -1.05 -7.19 6.47
N GLN A 168 -0.10 -6.26 6.54
CA GLN A 168 1.12 -6.37 7.34
C GLN A 168 1.21 -5.14 8.26
N PHE A 169 0.93 -5.33 9.55
CA PHE A 169 1.09 -4.27 10.55
C PHE A 169 2.56 -4.21 10.96
N VAL A 170 3.14 -3.02 10.92
CA VAL A 170 4.55 -2.80 11.24
C VAL A 170 4.65 -1.99 12.53
N ILE A 171 5.35 -2.53 13.52
CA ILE A 171 5.64 -1.89 14.80
C ILE A 171 7.16 -1.88 14.99
N SER A 172 7.77 -0.71 14.84
CA SER A 172 9.20 -0.50 14.96
C SER A 172 9.61 -0.25 16.40
N ALA A 173 10.81 -0.71 16.79
CA ALA A 173 11.34 -0.56 18.14
C ALA A 173 11.56 0.91 18.56
N ASP A 174 11.68 1.84 17.61
CA ASP A 174 11.74 3.29 17.82
C ASP A 174 10.37 3.95 18.01
N GLY A 175 9.28 3.19 17.93
CA GLY A 175 7.91 3.67 18.10
C GLY A 175 7.21 4.04 16.79
N ALA A 176 7.89 4.00 15.65
CA ALA A 176 7.22 4.17 14.35
C ALA A 176 6.25 3.00 14.11
N CYS A 177 5.02 3.30 13.72
CA CYS A 177 4.00 2.29 13.45
C CYS A 177 3.24 2.60 12.17
N GLY A 178 2.89 1.56 11.43
CA GLY A 178 2.17 1.71 10.18
C GLY A 178 1.68 0.38 9.62
N LEU A 179 1.41 0.40 8.32
CA LEU A 179 0.87 -0.73 7.59
C LEU A 179 1.48 -0.78 6.19
N ASN A 180 1.86 -1.98 5.77
CA ASN A 180 2.04 -2.33 4.36
C ASN A 180 0.86 -3.22 3.95
N TYR A 181 0.20 -2.90 2.83
CA TYR A 181 -0.94 -3.69 2.37
C TYR A 181 -0.86 -4.02 0.88
N GLU A 182 -1.25 -5.24 0.53
CA GLU A 182 -1.32 -5.69 -0.86
C GLU A 182 -2.62 -5.17 -1.50
N HIS A 183 -2.51 -4.50 -2.64
CA HIS A 183 -3.56 -3.64 -3.19
C HIS A 183 -4.63 -4.38 -4.01
N SER A 184 -4.34 -5.60 -4.49
CA SER A 184 -5.28 -6.38 -5.32
C SER A 184 -6.68 -6.62 -4.69
N PRO A 185 -6.86 -6.81 -3.37
CA PRO A 185 -8.17 -7.13 -2.79
C PRO A 185 -9.00 -5.89 -2.41
N SER A 186 -8.37 -4.72 -2.21
CA SER A 186 -9.05 -3.53 -1.69
C SER A 186 -8.38 -2.20 -2.06
N GLU A 187 -9.15 -1.12 -1.91
CA GLU A 187 -8.68 0.26 -2.07
C GLU A 187 -8.32 0.87 -0.71
N GLY A 188 -7.50 1.92 -0.72
CA GLY A 188 -7.02 2.60 0.48
C GLY A 188 -8.14 3.04 1.45
N ILE A 189 -9.31 3.45 0.95
CA ILE A 189 -10.43 3.88 1.81
C ILE A 189 -10.93 2.79 2.77
N ALA A 190 -10.95 1.52 2.33
CA ALA A 190 -11.38 0.41 3.18
C ALA A 190 -10.33 0.10 4.26
N VAL A 191 -9.05 0.26 3.90
CA VAL A 191 -7.91 0.10 4.80
C VAL A 191 -7.93 1.21 5.86
N VAL A 192 -8.10 2.46 5.48
CA VAL A 192 -8.19 3.60 6.42
C VAL A 192 -9.34 3.42 7.40
N GLN A 193 -10.54 3.06 6.94
CA GLN A 193 -11.68 2.81 7.82
C GLN A 193 -11.39 1.73 8.87
N LEU A 194 -10.65 0.68 8.48
CA LEU A 194 -10.20 -0.34 9.40
C LEU A 194 -9.19 0.22 10.41
N ILE A 195 -8.16 0.94 9.97
CA ILE A 195 -7.14 1.52 10.85
C ILE A 195 -7.77 2.50 11.86
N GLU A 196 -8.65 3.39 11.41
CA GLU A 196 -9.36 4.33 12.30
C GLU A 196 -10.21 3.61 13.34
N HIS A 197 -10.89 2.52 12.93
CA HIS A 197 -11.63 1.68 13.86
C HIS A 197 -10.71 1.05 14.92
N LEU A 198 -9.54 0.52 14.50
CA LEU A 198 -8.56 -0.09 15.41
C LEU A 198 -7.99 0.94 16.39
N LEU A 199 -7.59 2.13 15.90
CA LEU A 199 -7.06 3.20 16.75
C LEU A 199 -8.09 3.68 17.78
N LYS A 200 -9.35 3.86 17.36
CA LYS A 200 -10.44 4.18 18.28
C LYS A 200 -10.65 3.08 19.33
N TYR A 201 -10.64 1.82 18.90
CA TYR A 201 -10.80 0.67 19.80
C TYR A 201 -9.67 0.60 20.84
N MET A 202 -8.42 0.88 20.45
CA MET A 202 -7.28 0.94 21.35
C MET A 202 -7.45 2.03 22.42
N GLU A 203 -7.93 3.22 22.02
CA GLU A 203 -8.20 4.31 22.96
C GLU A 203 -9.34 3.97 23.94
N GLU A 204 -10.42 3.34 23.45
CA GLU A 204 -11.51 2.86 24.30
C GLU A 204 -11.01 1.84 25.35
N ILE A 205 -10.16 0.89 24.97
CA ILE A 205 -9.56 -0.07 25.91
C ILE A 205 -8.72 0.66 26.96
N ARG A 206 -7.90 1.64 26.53
CA ARG A 206 -7.04 2.41 27.43
C ARG A 206 -7.85 3.16 28.49
N GLN A 207 -8.98 3.74 28.11
CA GLN A 207 -9.86 4.49 29.00
C GLN A 207 -10.64 3.60 29.97
N ARG A 208 -11.08 2.41 29.54
CA ARG A 208 -11.97 1.55 30.33
C ARG A 208 -11.33 0.99 31.61
N LYS A 209 -10.01 1.11 31.81
CA LYS A 209 -9.26 0.54 32.96
C LYS A 209 -9.79 -0.85 33.36
N LEU A 210 -10.12 -1.68 32.36
CA LEU A 210 -10.76 -2.97 32.59
C LEU A 210 -9.90 -3.76 33.58
N PRO A 211 -10.49 -4.35 34.64
CA PRO A 211 -9.74 -5.20 35.55
C PRO A 211 -8.98 -6.25 34.74
N ARG A 212 -7.67 -6.37 34.96
CA ARG A 212 -6.88 -7.45 34.39
C ARG A 212 -7.39 -8.77 34.95
N LEU A 213 -8.37 -9.37 34.29
CA LEU A 213 -8.72 -10.75 34.51
C LEU A 213 -7.58 -11.58 33.94
N MET A 214 -6.63 -11.92 34.80
CA MET A 214 -5.59 -12.90 34.47
C MET A 214 -6.27 -14.24 34.26
N THR A 215 -6.61 -14.54 33.01
CA THR A 215 -6.93 -15.91 32.62
C THR A 215 -5.64 -16.71 32.66
N MET A 216 -5.45 -17.48 33.73
CA MET A 216 -4.39 -18.49 33.85
C MET A 216 -4.70 -19.72 32.96
N ARG A 217 -5.05 -19.48 31.70
CA ARG A 217 -5.11 -20.55 30.70
C ARG A 217 -3.70 -20.77 30.19
N GLU A 218 -3.24 -22.02 30.20
CA GLU A 218 -2.03 -22.40 29.49
C GLU A 218 -2.28 -22.20 28.01
N VAL A 219 -1.60 -21.20 27.43
CA VAL A 219 -1.62 -20.94 26.00
C VAL A 219 -0.42 -21.66 25.39
N PRO A 220 -0.61 -22.43 24.29
CA PRO A 220 0.48 -23.10 23.59
C PRO A 220 1.62 -22.13 23.24
N PHE A 221 2.86 -22.63 23.22
CA PHE A 221 3.98 -21.82 22.78
C PHE A 221 3.83 -21.45 21.30
N PRO A 222 4.24 -20.23 20.88
CA PRO A 222 4.30 -19.86 19.47
C PRO A 222 5.17 -20.85 18.68
N GLN A 223 4.69 -21.28 17.51
CA GLN A 223 5.45 -22.19 16.65
C GLN A 223 6.36 -21.38 15.73
N GLN A 224 7.68 -21.60 15.81
CA GLN A 224 8.60 -21.07 14.82
C GLN A 224 8.50 -21.82 13.50
N LEU A 225 8.42 -21.09 12.38
CA LEU A 225 8.44 -21.64 11.03
C LEU A 225 9.89 -21.66 10.52
N ASN A 226 10.43 -22.85 10.32
CA ASN A 226 11.81 -23.06 9.90
C ASN A 226 11.86 -23.51 8.45
N PHE A 227 12.24 -22.60 7.55
CA PHE A 227 12.41 -22.91 6.14
C PHE A 227 13.70 -23.71 5.90
N LYS A 228 13.61 -24.72 5.03
CA LYS A 228 14.75 -25.43 4.45
C LYS A 228 15.25 -24.65 3.24
N VAL A 229 16.40 -24.01 3.41
CA VAL A 229 17.05 -23.20 2.38
C VAL A 229 18.18 -24.00 1.74
N THR A 230 17.99 -24.38 0.48
CA THR A 230 19.04 -24.95 -0.38
C THR A 230 19.93 -23.85 -0.95
N ASP A 231 21.09 -24.21 -1.52
CA ASP A 231 21.97 -23.24 -2.15
C ASP A 231 21.30 -22.50 -3.32
N THR A 232 20.42 -23.18 -4.06
CA THR A 232 19.61 -22.54 -5.11
C THR A 232 18.64 -21.51 -4.54
N ILE A 233 17.93 -21.82 -3.45
CA ILE A 233 17.05 -20.84 -2.79
C ILE A 233 17.86 -19.66 -2.24
N ARG A 234 19.07 -19.90 -1.74
CA ARG A 234 19.97 -18.84 -1.27
C ARG A 234 20.39 -17.89 -2.39
N GLN A 235 20.73 -18.42 -3.57
CA GLN A 235 21.03 -17.61 -4.75
C GLN A 235 19.81 -16.77 -5.20
N GLU A 236 18.61 -17.34 -5.15
CA GLU A 236 17.37 -16.58 -5.44
C GLU A 236 17.15 -15.45 -4.41
N MET A 237 17.46 -15.67 -3.13
CA MET A 237 17.40 -14.63 -2.09
C MET A 237 18.42 -13.52 -2.32
N GLU A 238 19.63 -13.84 -2.76
CA GLU A 238 20.65 -12.86 -3.14
C GLU A 238 20.17 -12.00 -4.32
N GLY A 239 19.63 -12.62 -5.36
CA GLY A 239 19.05 -11.90 -6.50
C GLY A 239 17.86 -11.01 -6.11
N ALA A 240 16.98 -11.48 -5.22
CA ALA A 240 15.88 -10.68 -4.68
C ALA A 240 16.38 -9.51 -3.82
N THR A 241 17.47 -9.70 -3.07
CA THR A 241 18.13 -8.65 -2.27
C THR A 241 18.69 -7.56 -3.17
N GLU A 242 19.44 -7.93 -4.21
CA GLU A 242 19.95 -6.96 -5.19
C GLU A 242 18.84 -6.19 -5.90
N HIS A 243 17.75 -6.89 -6.26
CA HIS A 243 16.58 -6.25 -6.86
C HIS A 243 15.92 -5.25 -5.90
N MET A 244 15.73 -5.63 -4.64
CA MET A 244 15.18 -4.74 -3.61
C MET A 244 16.05 -3.49 -3.44
N HIS A 245 17.37 -3.63 -3.33
CA HIS A 245 18.26 -2.48 -3.19
C HIS A 245 18.18 -1.54 -4.40
N LYS A 246 18.17 -2.08 -5.63
CA LYS A 246 17.95 -1.27 -6.84
C LYS A 246 16.62 -0.54 -6.84
N MET A 247 15.54 -1.16 -6.35
CA MET A 247 14.24 -0.50 -6.22
C MET A 247 14.29 0.64 -5.19
N ILE A 248 14.88 0.39 -4.02
CA ILE A 248 15.03 1.42 -2.97
C ILE A 248 15.83 2.61 -3.50
N ASP A 249 16.94 2.36 -4.18
CA ASP A 249 17.79 3.42 -4.77
C ASP A 249 17.07 4.22 -5.86
N SER A 250 16.01 3.67 -6.46
CA SER A 250 15.21 4.33 -7.50
C SER A 250 14.02 5.12 -6.98
N VAL A 251 13.70 5.01 -5.68
CA VAL A 251 12.56 5.72 -5.08
C VAL A 251 13.03 7.03 -4.46
N ASP A 252 12.51 8.14 -5.00
CA ASP A 252 12.56 9.46 -4.36
C ASP A 252 11.18 9.79 -3.78
N LEU A 253 11.10 9.89 -2.45
CA LEU A 253 9.87 10.18 -1.73
C LEU A 253 10.06 11.43 -0.88
N TYR A 254 9.07 12.32 -0.92
CA TYR A 254 9.00 13.47 -0.04
C TYR A 254 7.60 13.63 0.52
N VAL A 255 7.49 13.72 1.85
CA VAL A 255 6.22 14.01 2.53
C VAL A 255 6.11 15.52 2.78
N LEU A 256 5.15 16.17 2.12
CA LEU A 256 4.86 17.60 2.28
C LEU A 256 3.67 17.80 3.22
N ARG A 257 3.92 18.37 4.41
CA ARG A 257 2.88 18.91 5.29
C ARG A 257 2.54 20.35 4.92
N PHE A 258 1.45 20.53 4.17
CA PHE A 258 0.97 21.85 3.77
C PHE A 258 0.11 22.49 4.87
N ASN A 259 0.65 23.48 5.58
CA ASN A 259 0.04 24.07 6.77
C ASN A 259 -0.57 25.48 6.57
N GLU A 260 -0.54 26.03 5.35
CA GLU A 260 -1.08 27.39 5.13
C GLU A 260 -2.61 27.44 5.14
N PHE A 261 -3.25 26.41 4.59
CA PHE A 261 -4.69 26.23 4.67
C PHE A 261 -5.05 24.74 4.46
N GLY A 262 -6.30 24.40 4.76
CA GLY A 262 -6.85 23.08 4.45
C GLY A 262 -8.17 23.18 3.68
N LYS A 263 -9.00 22.14 3.81
CA LYS A 263 -10.30 22.00 3.11
C LYS A 263 -11.26 23.19 3.29
N GLU A 264 -11.12 23.97 4.36
CA GLU A 264 -12.01 25.09 4.66
C GLU A 264 -11.81 26.26 3.67
N PHE A 265 -10.60 26.47 3.14
CA PHE A 265 -10.35 27.54 2.18
C PHE A 265 -11.07 27.27 0.83
N PRO A 266 -10.86 26.13 0.13
CA PRO A 266 -11.60 25.85 -1.10
C PRO A 266 -13.12 25.86 -0.91
N LYS A 267 -13.61 25.35 0.23
CA LYS A 267 -15.05 25.40 0.56
C LYS A 267 -15.58 26.81 0.70
N SER A 268 -14.83 27.73 1.32
CA SER A 268 -15.22 29.15 1.42
C SER A 268 -15.39 29.82 0.05
N GLN A 269 -14.73 29.28 -0.98
CA GLN A 269 -14.80 29.74 -2.36
C GLN A 269 -15.82 28.95 -3.20
N ASN A 270 -16.66 28.12 -2.57
CA ASN A 270 -17.63 27.21 -3.20
C ASN A 270 -16.98 26.20 -4.16
N MET A 271 -15.80 25.69 -3.82
CA MET A 271 -15.05 24.71 -4.60
C MET A 271 -14.89 23.40 -3.83
N SER A 272 -14.85 22.28 -4.57
CA SER A 272 -14.44 20.99 -3.99
C SER A 272 -12.95 21.07 -3.61
N PRO A 273 -12.57 20.76 -2.36
CA PRO A 273 -11.15 20.69 -1.96
C PRO A 273 -10.34 19.72 -2.82
N ASP A 274 -10.97 18.62 -3.24
CA ASP A 274 -10.35 17.61 -4.09
C ASP A 274 -10.01 18.15 -5.48
N CYS A 275 -11.01 18.73 -6.17
CA CYS A 275 -10.79 19.36 -7.47
C CYS A 275 -9.79 20.51 -7.41
N PHE A 276 -9.79 21.28 -6.31
CA PHE A 276 -8.83 22.34 -6.07
C PHE A 276 -7.39 21.81 -6.01
N ILE A 277 -7.14 20.74 -5.24
CA ILE A 277 -5.82 20.13 -5.12
C ILE A 277 -5.39 19.50 -6.44
N GLN A 278 -6.29 18.80 -7.14
CA GLN A 278 -5.98 18.21 -8.45
C GLN A 278 -5.50 19.25 -9.45
N LEU A 279 -6.19 20.39 -9.55
CA LEU A 279 -5.74 21.48 -10.42
C LEU A 279 -4.44 22.12 -9.93
N ALA A 280 -4.21 22.24 -8.62
CA ALA A 280 -2.93 22.70 -8.10
C ALA A 280 -1.77 21.77 -8.52
N ILE A 281 -1.98 20.45 -8.53
CA ILE A 281 -1.02 19.46 -9.04
C ILE A 281 -0.79 19.66 -10.55
N GLN A 282 -1.86 19.84 -11.34
CA GLN A 282 -1.72 20.12 -12.78
C GLN A 282 -0.88 21.40 -13.03
N LEU A 283 -1.14 22.48 -12.28
CA LEU A 283 -0.38 23.72 -12.40
C LEU A 283 1.08 23.56 -11.96
N ALA A 284 1.33 22.80 -10.88
CA ALA A 284 2.68 22.52 -10.41
C ALA A 284 3.49 21.78 -11.49
N TYR A 285 2.91 20.74 -12.09
CA TYR A 285 3.54 20.01 -13.19
C TYR A 285 3.78 20.92 -14.41
N TYR A 286 2.76 21.70 -14.81
CA TYR A 286 2.89 22.59 -15.96
C TYR A 286 3.98 23.66 -15.76
N LYS A 287 4.15 24.19 -14.55
CA LYS A 287 5.22 25.15 -14.23
C LYS A 287 6.62 24.58 -14.42
N ILE A 288 6.80 23.28 -14.22
CA ILE A 288 8.09 22.59 -14.34
C ILE A 288 8.33 22.18 -15.81
N TYR A 289 7.32 21.59 -16.45
CA TYR A 289 7.49 20.90 -17.74
C TYR A 289 6.85 21.61 -18.93
N ASN A 290 6.10 22.70 -18.72
CA ASN A 290 5.40 23.49 -19.75
C ASN A 290 4.37 22.73 -20.60
N HIS A 291 3.89 21.58 -20.13
CA HIS A 291 2.79 20.82 -20.73
C HIS A 291 2.05 20.02 -19.66
N LEU A 292 0.83 19.56 -19.98
CA LEU A 292 0.11 18.58 -19.16
C LEU A 292 0.38 17.16 -19.67
N VAL A 293 0.24 16.19 -18.78
CA VAL A 293 0.43 14.77 -19.03
C VAL A 293 -0.81 13.98 -18.64
N SER A 294 -0.91 12.74 -19.14
CA SER A 294 -1.98 11.84 -18.73
C SER A 294 -1.94 11.66 -17.21
N THR A 295 -3.02 12.07 -16.56
CA THR A 295 -3.14 12.03 -15.10
C THR A 295 -4.19 11.02 -14.72
N TYR A 296 -3.83 10.12 -13.81
CA TYR A 296 -4.74 9.20 -13.12
C TYR A 296 -5.14 9.78 -11.77
N GLU A 297 -6.44 9.76 -11.48
CA GLU A 297 -6.98 9.96 -10.15
C GLU A 297 -8.02 8.86 -9.85
N SER A 298 -7.85 8.19 -8.72
CA SER A 298 -8.74 7.09 -8.34
C SER A 298 -10.14 7.59 -7.96
N ALA A 299 -11.18 7.15 -8.70
CA ALA A 299 -12.58 7.38 -8.36
C ALA A 299 -13.26 6.11 -7.86
N SER A 300 -13.74 6.12 -6.62
CA SER A 300 -14.53 4.99 -6.11
C SER A 300 -15.88 4.87 -6.84
N ILE A 301 -16.11 3.69 -7.42
CA ILE A 301 -17.40 3.29 -8.03
C ILE A 301 -18.15 2.29 -7.14
N ARG A 302 -17.90 2.30 -5.83
CA ARG A 302 -18.55 1.42 -4.82
C ARG A 302 -20.07 1.58 -4.71
N ARG A 303 -20.67 2.55 -5.41
CA ARG A 303 -22.13 2.66 -5.61
C ARG A 303 -22.69 1.47 -6.40
N PHE A 304 -21.86 0.80 -7.18
CA PHE A 304 -22.21 -0.39 -7.93
C PHE A 304 -21.78 -1.66 -7.20
N ARG A 305 -22.51 -2.76 -7.40
CA ARG A 305 -22.18 -4.06 -6.83
C ARG A 305 -20.78 -4.48 -7.27
N LEU A 306 -19.92 -4.83 -6.31
CA LEU A 306 -18.50 -5.16 -6.50
C LEU A 306 -17.64 -4.03 -7.09
N GLY A 307 -18.16 -2.79 -7.14
CA GLY A 307 -17.44 -1.64 -7.66
C GLY A 307 -16.14 -1.39 -6.91
N ARG A 308 -15.06 -1.23 -7.67
CA ARG A 308 -13.73 -0.84 -7.19
C ARG A 308 -13.52 0.64 -7.50
N VAL A 309 -12.72 0.91 -8.54
CA VAL A 309 -12.35 2.26 -8.98
C VAL A 309 -12.48 2.39 -10.48
N ASP A 310 -12.68 3.63 -10.94
CA ASP A 310 -12.48 4.08 -12.31
C ASP A 310 -11.56 5.31 -12.27
N ASN A 311 -11.23 5.90 -13.42
CA ASN A 311 -10.25 6.98 -13.52
C ASN A 311 -10.90 8.36 -13.70
N ILE A 312 -10.51 9.35 -12.87
CA ILE A 312 -10.76 10.77 -13.08
C ILE A 312 -9.52 11.35 -13.77
N ARG A 313 -9.72 11.97 -14.94
CA ARG A 313 -8.61 12.54 -15.73
C ARG A 313 -8.52 14.04 -15.52
N ALA A 314 -7.55 14.46 -14.70
CA ALA A 314 -7.36 15.87 -14.35
C ALA A 314 -6.79 16.75 -15.47
N CYS A 315 -6.19 16.14 -16.50
CA CYS A 315 -5.57 16.81 -17.63
C CYS A 315 -6.59 17.26 -18.70
N SER A 316 -7.58 18.07 -18.30
CA SER A 316 -8.61 18.61 -19.19
C SER A 316 -8.12 19.79 -20.04
N ILE A 317 -8.86 20.13 -21.10
CA ILE A 317 -8.57 21.31 -21.93
C ILE A 317 -8.65 22.58 -21.08
N GLU A 318 -9.65 22.66 -20.21
CA GLU A 318 -9.87 23.77 -19.29
C GLU A 318 -8.70 23.93 -18.31
N ALA A 319 -8.18 22.82 -17.78
CA ALA A 319 -6.97 22.83 -16.96
C ALA A 319 -5.76 23.34 -17.75
N GLN A 320 -5.60 22.92 -19.02
CA GLN A 320 -4.50 23.35 -19.87
C GLN A 320 -4.54 24.85 -20.16
N GLU A 321 -5.71 25.38 -20.52
CA GLU A 321 -5.88 26.81 -20.83
C GLU A 321 -5.65 27.68 -19.58
N TRP A 322 -6.14 27.23 -18.42
CA TRP A 322 -5.82 27.89 -17.16
C TRP A 322 -4.31 27.86 -16.84
N CYS A 323 -3.65 26.72 -17.01
CA CYS A 323 -2.21 26.61 -16.77
C CYS A 323 -1.40 27.54 -17.67
N LYS A 324 -1.70 27.60 -18.98
CA LYS A 324 -1.08 28.52 -19.94
C LYS A 324 -1.18 29.98 -19.51
N ALA A 325 -2.37 30.40 -19.05
CA ALA A 325 -2.60 31.75 -18.55
C ALA A 325 -1.80 32.04 -17.26
N MET A 326 -1.73 31.07 -16.35
CA MET A 326 -0.98 31.20 -15.09
C MET A 326 0.53 31.34 -15.28
N VAL A 327 1.10 30.72 -16.33
CA VAL A 327 2.54 30.83 -16.64
C VAL A 327 2.87 31.91 -17.68
N GLY A 328 1.88 32.70 -18.11
CA GLY A 328 2.07 33.82 -19.03
C GLY A 328 2.26 33.43 -20.51
N GLN A 329 1.98 32.18 -20.89
CA GLN A 329 2.00 31.74 -22.30
C GLN A 329 0.79 32.28 -23.08
N THR A 330 -0.34 32.48 -22.39
CA THR A 330 -1.51 33.18 -22.91
C THR A 330 -1.67 34.51 -22.14
N PRO A 331 -1.73 35.67 -22.82
CA PRO A 331 -1.98 36.94 -22.17
C PRO A 331 -3.32 36.92 -21.40
N ALA A 332 -3.25 37.11 -20.08
CA ALA A 332 -4.40 37.12 -19.20
C ALA A 332 -4.11 38.02 -17.99
N ASP A 333 -5.04 38.91 -17.65
CA ASP A 333 -5.06 39.60 -16.37
C ASP A 333 -5.56 38.66 -15.27
N ASP A 334 -5.58 39.15 -14.03
CA ASP A 334 -5.94 38.31 -12.87
C ASP A 334 -7.43 37.92 -12.88
N GLU A 335 -8.31 38.77 -13.41
CA GLU A 335 -9.72 38.44 -13.61
C GLU A 335 -9.88 37.28 -14.59
N LYS A 336 -9.17 37.31 -15.72
CA LYS A 336 -9.21 36.23 -16.71
C LYS A 336 -8.62 34.92 -16.18
N LYS A 337 -7.53 34.98 -15.40
CA LYS A 337 -6.95 33.79 -14.75
C LYS A 337 -7.95 33.15 -13.78
N ILE A 338 -8.68 33.95 -13.00
CA ILE A 338 -9.72 33.45 -12.08
C ILE A 338 -10.89 32.84 -12.86
N GLU A 339 -11.32 33.45 -13.96
CA GLU A 339 -12.36 32.90 -14.85
C GLU A 339 -11.98 31.51 -15.38
N LEU A 340 -10.76 31.40 -15.94
CA LEU A 340 -10.22 30.13 -16.45
C LEU A 340 -10.10 29.08 -15.34
N PHE A 341 -9.65 29.49 -14.14
CA PHE A 341 -9.59 28.59 -12.99
C PHE A 341 -10.97 28.04 -12.62
N ARG A 342 -12.00 28.89 -12.58
CA ARG A 342 -13.37 28.46 -12.28
C ARG A 342 -13.93 27.51 -13.34
N ALA A 343 -13.59 27.74 -14.62
CA ALA A 343 -13.94 26.82 -15.70
C ALA A 343 -13.28 25.44 -15.50
N ALA A 344 -11.98 25.42 -15.18
CA ALA A 344 -11.25 24.20 -14.90
C ALA A 344 -11.81 23.45 -13.67
N ILE A 345 -12.14 24.16 -12.59
CA ILE A 345 -12.78 23.58 -11.38
C ILE A 345 -14.11 22.93 -11.73
N LYS A 346 -14.96 23.63 -12.50
CA LYS A 346 -16.26 23.11 -12.92
C LYS A 346 -16.09 21.84 -13.76
N GLN A 347 -15.16 21.85 -14.72
CA GLN A 347 -14.90 20.68 -15.55
C GLN A 347 -14.39 19.50 -14.73
N GLN A 348 -13.45 19.72 -13.80
CA GLN A 348 -12.93 18.66 -12.93
C GLN A 348 -14.04 18.06 -12.07
N ALA A 349 -14.92 18.90 -11.52
CA ALA A 349 -16.09 18.44 -10.76
C ALA A 349 -17.07 17.63 -11.62
N ASP A 350 -17.29 18.02 -12.88
CA ASP A 350 -18.14 17.31 -13.83
C ASP A 350 -17.54 15.97 -14.28
N ILE A 351 -16.21 15.88 -14.47
CA ILE A 351 -15.51 14.62 -14.73
C ILE A 351 -15.65 13.70 -13.50
N LEU A 352 -15.29 14.19 -12.31
CA LEU A 352 -15.42 13.45 -11.05
C LEU A 352 -16.84 12.89 -10.87
N ARG A 353 -17.86 13.74 -11.03
CA ARG A 353 -19.28 13.34 -10.88
C ARG A 353 -19.66 12.25 -11.87
N ARG A 354 -19.25 12.36 -13.13
CA ARG A 354 -19.55 11.35 -14.16
C ARG A 354 -18.86 10.03 -13.85
N THR A 355 -17.58 10.07 -13.47
CA THR A 355 -16.80 8.87 -13.17
C THR A 355 -17.37 8.09 -11.99
N ILE A 356 -17.69 8.75 -10.85
CA ILE A 356 -18.26 8.06 -9.68
C ILE A 356 -19.68 7.50 -9.94
N LEU A 357 -20.36 7.98 -10.98
CA LEU A 357 -21.65 7.49 -11.46
C LEU A 357 -21.51 6.42 -12.56
N GLY A 358 -20.29 5.90 -12.79
CA GLY A 358 -20.05 4.81 -13.73
C GLY A 358 -20.06 5.24 -15.20
N HIS A 359 -19.89 6.54 -15.46
CA HIS A 359 -19.76 7.10 -16.80
C HIS A 359 -18.30 7.48 -17.15
N GLY A 360 -17.33 6.90 -16.44
CA GLY A 360 -15.91 6.98 -16.78
C GLY A 360 -15.60 6.16 -18.04
N MET A 361 -14.53 6.52 -18.74
CA MET A 361 -14.18 5.88 -20.01
C MET A 361 -13.21 4.72 -19.86
N ASP A 362 -12.31 4.77 -18.88
CA ASP A 362 -11.16 3.87 -18.79
C ASP A 362 -11.58 2.41 -18.60
N ASN A 363 -12.45 2.13 -17.62
CA ASN A 363 -12.96 0.77 -17.41
C ASN A 363 -13.79 0.26 -18.61
N HIS A 364 -14.54 1.15 -19.28
CA HIS A 364 -15.33 0.78 -20.45
C HIS A 364 -14.41 0.40 -21.62
N LEU A 365 -13.39 1.20 -21.93
CA LEU A 365 -12.40 0.91 -22.97
C LEU A 365 -11.63 -0.38 -22.67
N LEU A 366 -11.23 -0.58 -21.40
CA LEU A 366 -10.62 -1.84 -20.98
C LEU A 366 -11.57 -3.03 -21.22
N GLY A 367 -12.84 -2.90 -20.85
CA GLY A 367 -13.85 -3.93 -21.08
C GLY A 367 -13.99 -4.30 -22.56
N LEU A 368 -14.08 -3.32 -23.45
CA LEU A 368 -14.14 -3.54 -24.90
C LEU A 368 -12.90 -4.27 -25.43
N LYS A 369 -11.70 -3.86 -24.98
CA LYS A 369 -10.44 -4.54 -25.34
C LYS A 369 -10.44 -6.00 -24.87
N GLN A 370 -10.83 -6.24 -23.61
CA GLN A 370 -10.85 -7.60 -23.05
C GLN A 370 -11.90 -8.49 -23.71
N ILE A 371 -13.06 -7.95 -24.11
CA ILE A 371 -14.08 -8.69 -24.88
C ILE A 371 -13.49 -9.15 -26.22
N ALA A 372 -12.78 -8.28 -26.95
CA ALA A 372 -12.16 -8.66 -28.22
C ALA A 372 -11.15 -9.81 -28.02
N VAL A 373 -10.26 -9.68 -27.03
CA VAL A 373 -9.25 -10.70 -26.69
C VAL A 373 -9.92 -12.02 -26.30
N HIS A 374 -10.91 -11.98 -25.39
CA HIS A 374 -11.57 -13.18 -24.88
C HIS A 374 -12.34 -13.96 -25.95
N ASN A 375 -12.90 -13.26 -26.94
CA ASN A 375 -13.62 -13.88 -28.05
C ASN A 375 -12.72 -14.21 -29.24
N ASN A 376 -11.39 -14.10 -29.10
CA ASN A 376 -10.41 -14.31 -30.18
C ASN A 376 -10.70 -13.44 -31.43
N LEU A 377 -11.25 -12.24 -31.22
CA LEU A 377 -11.47 -11.26 -32.28
C LEU A 377 -10.18 -10.45 -32.51
N PRO A 378 -9.96 -9.93 -33.73
CA PRO A 378 -8.92 -8.94 -33.95
C PRO A 378 -9.11 -7.76 -32.99
N VAL A 379 -8.06 -7.42 -32.24
CA VAL A 379 -8.08 -6.26 -31.35
C VAL A 379 -8.30 -4.99 -32.19
N PRO A 380 -9.33 -4.17 -31.91
CA PRO A 380 -9.58 -2.95 -32.67
C PRO A 380 -8.37 -2.03 -32.72
N THR A 381 -8.14 -1.39 -33.87
CA THR A 381 -6.98 -0.52 -34.14
C THR A 381 -6.84 0.62 -33.13
N LEU A 382 -7.96 1.08 -32.55
CA LEU A 382 -7.99 2.03 -31.44
C LEU A 382 -7.05 1.63 -30.29
N PHE A 383 -6.99 0.35 -29.91
CA PHE A 383 -6.21 -0.11 -28.76
C PHE A 383 -4.72 -0.32 -29.07
N THR A 384 -4.35 -0.28 -30.35
CA THR A 384 -2.95 -0.31 -30.80
C THR A 384 -2.43 1.09 -31.16
N ASP A 385 -3.32 2.08 -31.23
CA ASP A 385 -3.00 3.47 -31.56
C ASP A 385 -2.07 4.09 -30.50
N GLU A 386 -1.12 4.91 -30.95
CA GLU A 386 -0.17 5.63 -30.08
C GLU A 386 -0.90 6.57 -29.10
N ALA A 387 -2.04 7.15 -29.50
CA ALA A 387 -2.87 7.96 -28.62
C ALA A 387 -3.43 7.14 -27.45
N TYR A 388 -3.86 5.90 -27.68
CA TYR A 388 -4.34 5.03 -26.61
C TYR A 388 -3.21 4.66 -25.64
N GLN A 389 -2.00 4.40 -26.16
CA GLN A 389 -0.82 4.14 -25.33
C GLN A 389 -0.49 5.35 -24.45
N ARG A 390 -0.42 6.55 -25.03
CA ARG A 390 -0.17 7.80 -24.29
C ARG A 390 -1.23 8.11 -23.23
N VAL A 391 -2.50 7.86 -23.55
CA VAL A 391 -3.63 8.07 -22.62
C VAL A 391 -3.56 7.13 -21.42
N HIS A 392 -2.93 5.96 -21.53
CA HIS A 392 -2.73 5.01 -20.43
C HIS A 392 -1.33 5.05 -19.81
N HIS A 393 -0.46 5.97 -20.26
CA HIS A 393 0.84 6.24 -19.66
C HIS A 393 0.71 7.34 -18.60
N PHE A 394 0.42 6.94 -17.36
CA PHE A 394 0.07 7.87 -16.27
C PHE A 394 1.30 8.45 -15.57
N THR A 395 1.96 9.43 -16.20
CA THR A 395 3.08 10.19 -15.60
C THR A 395 2.70 10.82 -14.25
N LEU A 396 1.45 11.24 -14.08
CA LEU A 396 0.91 11.62 -12.77
C LEU A 396 -0.14 10.58 -12.33
N SER A 397 0.11 9.92 -11.20
CA SER A 397 -0.84 8.98 -10.59
C SER A 397 -1.17 9.41 -9.16
N THR A 398 -2.42 9.80 -8.95
CA THR A 398 -2.87 10.47 -7.72
C THR A 398 -4.05 9.75 -7.07
N SER A 399 -4.21 9.93 -5.77
CA SER A 399 -5.34 9.39 -5.01
C SER A 399 -5.56 10.22 -3.76
N GLN A 400 -6.81 10.58 -3.49
CA GLN A 400 -7.19 11.20 -2.22
C GLN A 400 -7.51 10.11 -1.19
N VAL A 401 -6.76 10.11 -0.09
CA VAL A 401 -6.98 9.20 1.04
C VAL A 401 -7.28 10.04 2.29
N PRO A 402 -8.55 10.39 2.55
CA PRO A 402 -8.90 11.21 3.70
C PRO A 402 -8.85 10.39 4.99
N THR A 403 -8.24 10.95 6.03
CA THR A 403 -8.12 10.38 7.36
C THR A 403 -8.67 11.36 8.42
N VAL A 404 -9.14 10.82 9.55
CA VAL A 404 -9.59 11.60 10.72
C VAL A 404 -8.41 11.91 11.65
N GLY A 405 -7.50 10.95 11.82
CA GLY A 405 -6.28 11.11 12.61
C GLY A 405 -5.11 11.60 11.76
N ASP A 406 -4.00 11.95 12.43
CA ASP A 406 -2.76 12.35 11.77
C ASP A 406 -2.04 11.12 11.18
N SER A 407 -2.53 10.67 10.04
CA SER A 407 -2.03 9.51 9.31
C SER A 407 -2.17 9.75 7.81
N PHE A 408 -1.25 9.18 7.04
CA PHE A 408 -1.19 9.34 5.60
C PHE A 408 -0.84 8.03 4.91
N MET A 409 -1.04 7.99 3.59
CA MET A 409 -0.72 6.85 2.73
C MET A 409 0.17 7.33 1.59
N CYS A 410 1.11 6.49 1.18
CA CYS A 410 1.99 6.73 0.05
C CYS A 410 2.12 5.48 -0.81
N TYR A 411 2.54 5.66 -2.06
CA TYR A 411 2.86 4.61 -3.02
C TYR A 411 3.84 5.19 -4.06
N GLY A 412 4.60 4.33 -4.74
CA GLY A 412 5.54 4.75 -5.78
C GLY A 412 4.87 5.09 -7.11
N PRO A 413 5.58 5.76 -8.04
CA PRO A 413 5.08 6.03 -9.39
C PRO A 413 4.66 4.76 -10.14
N VAL A 414 3.77 4.90 -11.14
CA VAL A 414 3.27 3.78 -11.95
C VAL A 414 3.95 3.66 -13.32
N VAL A 415 4.76 4.66 -13.68
CA VAL A 415 5.64 4.69 -14.87
C VAL A 415 7.03 5.18 -14.46
N PRO A 416 8.10 4.88 -15.23
CA PRO A 416 9.47 5.24 -14.85
C PRO A 416 9.81 6.74 -14.91
N ASP A 417 9.08 7.53 -15.71
CA ASP A 417 9.34 8.93 -16.04
C ASP A 417 8.45 9.94 -15.31
#